data_AF-A0A7Y3E7V3-F1
#
_entry.id   AF-A0A7Y3E7V3-F1
#
_cell.length_a   1.000
_cell.length_b   1.000
_cell.length_c   1.000
_cell.angle_alpha   90.00
_cell.angle_beta   90.00
_cell.angle_gamma   90.00
#
_symmetry.space_group_name_H-M   'P 1'
#
loop_
_entity.id
_entity.type
_entity.pdbx_description
1 polymer ?
#
loop_
_entity_poly.entity_id
_entity_poly.type
_entity_poly.pdbx_seq_one_letter_code
_entity_poly.pdbx_strand_id
1 'polypeptide(L)'
;MKIRFLFLTLFFTFCFSSIGQEDPFQQDIIEYLNNNGTRDQYSGAFESMFDVLKQQFSASEVPQSVWKELQNDKEKSLDEIVNLLTFAYRNHFTHDEINTMNEFFSTDAGKQMLKDPSQLSTAQNDEISTFFKSDIGIKIEEKKPELSKDIMEISEHWSRDLFAAKMKNLIELGYSTGH
;
A
#
# COMPACT_ATOMS: atom_id res chain seq x y z
N MET A 1 -4.89 -51.15 48.44
CA MET A 1 -4.38 -50.37 47.27
C MET A 1 -5.59 -49.65 46.66
N LYS A 2 -5.82 -48.36 46.92
CA LYS A 2 -5.23 -47.16 46.26
C LYS A 2 -5.45 -47.12 44.74
N ILE A 3 -6.59 -46.57 44.33
CA ILE A 3 -6.84 -45.88 43.04
C ILE A 3 -7.86 -44.80 43.41
N ARG A 4 -7.54 -43.60 43.93
CA ARG A 4 -6.81 -42.44 43.37
C ARG A 4 -7.28 -42.03 41.97
N PHE A 5 -7.98 -40.89 41.96
CA PHE A 5 -8.27 -39.98 40.84
C PHE A 5 -9.35 -40.39 39.83
N LEU A 6 -10.57 -39.90 40.06
CA LEU A 6 -11.59 -39.68 39.03
C LEU A 6 -12.23 -38.30 39.25
N PHE A 7 -11.40 -37.27 39.19
CA PHE A 7 -11.79 -35.88 38.97
C PHE A 7 -10.85 -35.30 37.93
N LEU A 8 -11.04 -35.70 36.69
CA LEU A 8 -10.42 -35.03 35.57
C LEU A 8 -11.31 -35.28 34.36
N THR A 9 -11.38 -34.29 33.48
CA THR A 9 -12.05 -34.32 32.18
C THR A 9 -13.51 -33.83 32.16
N LEU A 10 -13.70 -32.54 32.46
CA LEU A 10 -14.60 -31.73 31.63
C LEU A 10 -14.22 -30.24 31.70
N PHE A 11 -13.03 -29.91 31.21
CA PHE A 11 -12.75 -28.56 30.73
C PHE A 11 -12.63 -28.69 29.21
N PHE A 12 -13.80 -28.71 28.53
CA PHE A 12 -13.84 -28.44 27.11
C PHE A 12 -13.50 -26.96 26.97
N THR A 13 -12.20 -26.67 26.89
CA THR A 13 -11.71 -25.37 26.46
C THR A 13 -12.29 -25.16 25.06
N PHE A 14 -13.28 -24.28 24.99
CA PHE A 14 -13.67 -23.65 23.73
C PHE A 14 -12.44 -22.85 23.29
N CYS A 15 -11.52 -23.51 22.60
CA CYS A 15 -10.58 -22.82 21.74
C CYS A 15 -11.42 -22.28 20.59
N PHE A 16 -12.10 -21.16 20.83
CA PHE A 16 -12.40 -20.26 19.73
C PHE A 16 -11.04 -19.90 19.18
N SER A 17 -10.69 -20.54 18.08
CA SER A 17 -9.72 -20.02 17.14
C SER A 17 -10.21 -18.61 16.82
N SER A 18 -9.61 -17.59 17.44
CA SER A 18 -9.66 -16.23 16.92
C SER A 18 -8.90 -16.26 15.60
N ILE A 19 -9.55 -16.80 14.56
CA ILE A 19 -9.13 -16.57 13.18
C ILE A 19 -9.08 -15.04 13.07
N GLY A 20 -7.89 -14.52 12.78
CA GLY A 20 -7.49 -13.14 13.01
C GLY A 20 -8.60 -12.15 12.72
N GLN A 21 -8.97 -11.35 13.72
CA GLN A 21 -9.74 -10.15 13.46
C GLN A 21 -8.91 -9.30 12.50
N GLU A 22 -9.42 -9.09 11.29
CA GLU A 22 -8.90 -8.05 10.42
C GLU A 22 -8.89 -6.75 11.22
N ASP A 23 -7.73 -6.11 11.31
CA ASP A 23 -7.59 -4.84 12.01
C ASP A 23 -8.38 -3.77 11.22
N PRO A 24 -9.56 -3.31 11.70
CA PRO A 24 -10.43 -2.45 10.90
C PRO A 24 -9.76 -1.12 10.57
N PHE A 25 -8.93 -0.62 11.48
CA PHE A 25 -8.17 0.59 11.24
C PHE A 25 -7.16 0.40 10.09
N GLN A 26 -6.67 -0.82 9.86
CA GLN A 26 -5.69 -1.08 8.80
C GLN A 26 -6.42 -1.13 7.47
N GLN A 27 -7.57 -1.79 7.45
CA GLN A 27 -8.43 -1.86 6.26
C GLN A 27 -8.89 -0.47 5.83
N ASP A 28 -9.28 0.40 6.77
CA ASP A 28 -9.72 1.74 6.42
C ASP A 28 -8.56 2.62 5.91
N ILE A 29 -7.33 2.41 6.41
CA ILE A 29 -6.16 3.06 5.81
C ILE A 29 -5.88 2.50 4.41
N ILE A 30 -5.99 1.19 4.19
CA ILE A 30 -5.81 0.58 2.86
C ILE A 30 -6.83 1.16 1.89
N GLU A 31 -8.10 1.27 2.30
CA GLU A 31 -9.16 1.91 1.52
C GLU A 31 -8.78 3.36 1.17
N TYR A 32 -8.30 4.12 2.15
CA TYR A 32 -7.86 5.49 1.94
C TYR A 32 -6.73 5.58 0.92
N LEU A 33 -5.71 4.71 1.00
CA LEU A 33 -4.58 4.70 0.06
C LEU A 33 -4.97 4.25 -1.35
N ASN A 34 -6.01 3.43 -1.47
CA ASN A 34 -6.56 3.03 -2.76
C ASN A 34 -7.38 4.17 -3.38
N ASN A 35 -8.16 4.88 -2.57
CA ASN A 35 -9.06 5.94 -3.03
C ASN A 35 -8.35 7.28 -3.25
N ASN A 36 -7.24 7.54 -2.56
CA ASN A 36 -6.52 8.81 -2.65
C ASN A 36 -5.46 8.87 -3.78
N GLY A 37 -5.35 7.82 -4.60
CA GLY A 37 -4.38 7.72 -5.70
C GLY A 37 -3.01 7.16 -5.33
N THR A 38 -2.75 6.82 -4.06
CA THR A 38 -1.44 6.27 -3.64
C THR A 38 -1.14 4.94 -4.33
N ARG A 39 -2.11 4.01 -4.39
CA ARG A 39 -1.89 2.71 -5.08
C ARG A 39 -1.51 2.92 -6.55
N ASP A 40 -2.16 3.86 -7.24
CA ASP A 40 -1.88 4.18 -8.64
C ASP A 40 -0.48 4.78 -8.83
N GLN A 41 -0.05 5.64 -7.91
CA GLN A 41 1.32 6.15 -7.90
C GLN A 41 2.35 5.01 -7.81
N TYR A 42 2.15 4.04 -6.92
CA TYR A 42 3.06 2.88 -6.81
C TYR A 42 2.93 1.90 -7.97
N SER A 43 1.75 1.78 -8.58
CA SER A 43 1.54 1.07 -9.83
C SER A 43 2.43 1.62 -10.95
N GLY A 44 2.47 2.95 -11.09
CA GLY A 44 3.37 3.61 -12.05
C GLY A 44 4.85 3.45 -11.69
N ALA A 45 5.22 3.47 -10.40
CA ALA A 45 6.59 3.22 -9.97
C ALA A 45 7.06 1.78 -10.26
N PHE A 46 6.18 0.80 -10.01
CA PHE A 46 6.42 -0.61 -10.34
C PHE A 46 6.69 -0.79 -11.83
N GLU A 47 5.88 -0.16 -12.69
CA GLU A 47 6.05 -0.22 -14.14
C GLU A 47 7.34 0.47 -14.59
N SER A 48 7.61 1.67 -14.08
CA SER A 48 8.80 2.47 -14.45
C SER A 48 10.11 1.76 -14.10
N MET A 49 10.13 0.97 -13.03
CA MET A 49 11.29 0.16 -12.65
C MET A 49 11.73 -0.79 -13.77
N PHE A 50 10.78 -1.32 -14.57
CA PHE A 50 11.11 -2.23 -15.67
C PHE A 50 11.86 -1.54 -16.81
N ASP A 51 11.75 -0.23 -16.98
CA ASP A 51 12.51 0.47 -18.00
C ASP A 51 14.00 0.51 -17.64
N VAL A 52 14.31 0.67 -16.35
CA VAL A 52 15.68 0.56 -15.82
C VAL A 52 16.22 -0.86 -16.00
N LEU A 53 15.44 -1.89 -15.66
CA LEU A 53 15.84 -3.29 -15.83
C LEU A 53 16.09 -3.63 -17.30
N LYS A 54 15.20 -3.24 -18.21
CA LYS A 54 15.39 -3.47 -19.66
C LYS A 54 16.66 -2.80 -20.17
N GLN A 55 16.96 -1.59 -19.70
CA GLN A 55 18.20 -0.90 -20.06
C GLN A 55 19.44 -1.69 -19.60
N GLN A 56 19.43 -2.18 -18.35
CA GLN A 56 20.54 -2.96 -17.80
C GLN A 56 20.77 -4.30 -18.51
N PHE A 57 19.71 -4.94 -18.98
CA PHE A 57 19.77 -6.25 -19.68
C PHE A 57 19.70 -6.12 -21.20
N SER A 58 19.96 -4.93 -21.75
CA SER A 58 19.88 -4.66 -23.19
C SER A 58 20.79 -5.55 -24.06
N ALA A 59 21.88 -6.08 -23.50
CA ALA A 59 22.80 -7.00 -24.18
C ALA A 59 22.32 -8.47 -24.21
N SER A 60 21.27 -8.83 -23.47
CA SER A 60 20.88 -10.22 -23.21
C SER A 60 19.70 -10.74 -24.04
N GLU A 61 19.22 -9.98 -25.04
CA GLU A 61 18.08 -10.34 -25.90
C GLU A 61 16.89 -10.96 -25.13
N VAL A 62 16.57 -10.41 -23.94
CA VAL A 62 15.54 -10.96 -23.05
C VAL A 62 14.19 -10.99 -23.77
N PRO A 63 13.56 -12.17 -23.95
CA PRO A 63 12.28 -12.28 -24.65
C PRO A 63 11.16 -11.51 -23.95
N GLN A 64 10.23 -10.97 -24.74
CA GLN A 64 9.08 -10.24 -24.20
C GLN A 64 8.22 -11.09 -23.25
N SER A 65 8.18 -12.41 -23.42
CA SER A 65 7.49 -13.32 -22.51
C SER A 65 8.06 -13.29 -21.09
N VAL A 66 9.38 -13.19 -20.95
CA VAL A 66 10.06 -13.10 -19.65
C VAL A 66 9.74 -11.77 -18.96
N TRP A 67 9.76 -10.66 -19.72
CA TRP A 67 9.35 -9.35 -19.18
C TRP A 67 7.90 -9.34 -18.69
N LYS A 68 7.02 -10.04 -19.40
CA LYS A 68 5.62 -10.17 -18.98
C LYS A 68 5.50 -11.04 -17.73
N GLU A 69 6.24 -12.15 -17.65
CA GLU A 69 6.24 -13.04 -16.50
C GLU A 69 6.72 -12.35 -15.22
N LEU A 70 7.78 -11.54 -15.31
CA LEU A 70 8.31 -10.78 -14.17
C LEU A 70 7.31 -9.76 -13.59
N GLN A 71 6.28 -9.38 -14.33
CA GLN A 71 5.24 -8.45 -13.88
C GLN A 71 4.01 -9.16 -13.28
N ASN A 72 3.94 -10.49 -13.30
CA ASN A 72 2.76 -11.23 -12.85
C ASN A 72 2.44 -11.06 -11.36
N ASP A 73 3.42 -10.64 -10.55
CA ASP A 73 3.26 -10.36 -9.12
C ASP A 73 3.01 -8.87 -8.81
N LYS A 74 2.65 -8.06 -9.82
CA LYS A 74 2.36 -6.63 -9.66
C LYS A 74 1.36 -6.39 -8.52
N GLU A 75 0.18 -7.01 -8.57
CA GLU A 75 -0.85 -6.80 -7.54
C GLU A 75 -0.36 -7.17 -6.14
N LYS A 76 0.37 -8.29 -6.02
CA LYS A 76 0.97 -8.70 -4.74
C LYS A 76 1.99 -7.67 -4.24
N SER A 77 2.81 -7.13 -5.14
CA SER A 77 3.82 -6.10 -4.80
C SER A 77 3.16 -4.78 -4.40
N LEU A 78 2.02 -4.43 -5.02
CA LEU A 78 1.21 -3.26 -4.67
C LEU A 78 0.50 -3.45 -3.32
N ASP A 79 -0.04 -4.63 -3.05
CA ASP A 79 -0.62 -4.95 -1.75
C ASP A 79 0.42 -4.89 -0.64
N GLU A 80 1.65 -5.34 -0.90
CA GLU A 80 2.76 -5.25 0.06
C GLU A 80 3.08 -3.80 0.43
N ILE A 81 3.31 -2.91 -0.56
CA ILE A 81 3.64 -1.51 -0.27
C ILE A 81 2.46 -0.78 0.37
N VAL A 82 1.23 -1.00 -0.09
CA VAL A 82 0.05 -0.38 0.53
C VAL A 82 -0.09 -0.81 1.99
N ASN A 83 0.12 -2.11 2.30
CA ASN A 83 0.13 -2.60 3.67
C ASN A 83 1.24 -1.97 4.52
N LEU A 84 2.46 -1.84 3.98
CA LEU A 84 3.57 -1.20 4.71
C LEU A 84 3.28 0.27 5.00
N LEU A 85 2.69 1.01 4.06
CA LEU A 85 2.36 2.41 4.24
C LEU A 85 1.33 2.63 5.35
N THR A 86 0.51 1.63 5.68
CA THR A 86 -0.43 1.75 6.80
C THR A 86 0.26 2.11 8.12
N PHE A 87 1.50 1.64 8.34
CA PHE A 87 2.28 1.98 9.53
C PHE A 87 2.59 3.48 9.61
N ALA A 88 2.93 4.11 8.49
CA ALA A 88 3.19 5.55 8.44
C ALA A 88 1.91 6.33 8.81
N TYR A 89 0.77 5.99 8.21
CA TYR A 89 -0.48 6.69 8.50
C TYR A 89 -0.97 6.49 9.93
N ARG A 90 -0.80 5.29 10.50
CA ARG A 90 -1.11 5.02 11.92
C ARG A 90 -0.31 5.86 12.91
N ASN A 91 0.90 6.27 12.53
CA ASN A 91 1.73 7.10 13.40
C ASN A 91 1.23 8.56 13.49
N HIS A 92 0.45 9.01 12.51
CA HIS A 92 0.08 10.42 12.37
C HIS A 92 -1.42 10.69 12.54
N PHE A 93 -2.26 9.69 12.26
CA PHE A 93 -3.72 9.82 12.26
C PHE A 93 -4.39 8.79 13.16
N THR A 94 -5.55 9.15 13.70
CA THR A 94 -6.44 8.23 14.40
C THR A 94 -7.35 7.51 13.41
N HIS A 95 -8.07 6.50 13.87
CA HIS A 95 -9.04 5.78 13.06
C HIS A 95 -10.16 6.69 12.55
N ASP A 96 -10.77 7.50 13.42
CA ASP A 96 -11.84 8.44 13.04
C ASP A 96 -11.37 9.48 12.01
N GLU A 97 -10.11 9.91 12.12
CA GLU A 97 -9.50 10.84 11.16
C GLU A 97 -9.33 10.20 9.78
N ILE A 98 -8.86 8.95 9.71
CA ILE A 98 -8.79 8.20 8.45
C ILE A 98 -10.18 7.99 7.86
N ASN A 99 -11.19 7.72 8.68
CA ASN A 99 -12.57 7.58 8.19
C ASN A 99 -13.08 8.89 7.58
N THR A 100 -12.80 10.03 8.22
CA THR A 100 -13.14 11.36 7.68
C THR A 100 -12.42 11.62 6.34
N MET A 101 -11.16 11.17 6.21
CA MET A 101 -10.42 11.27 4.96
C MET A 101 -11.04 10.37 3.87
N ASN A 102 -11.42 9.14 4.21
CA ASN A 102 -12.12 8.22 3.31
C ASN A 102 -13.44 8.79 2.78
N GLU A 103 -14.23 9.40 3.66
CA GLU A 103 -15.49 10.03 3.27
C GLU A 103 -15.26 11.10 2.20
N PHE A 104 -14.26 11.97 2.37
CA PHE A 104 -13.93 13.01 1.39
C PHE A 104 -13.42 12.42 0.06
N PHE A 105 -12.45 11.50 0.09
CA PHE A 105 -11.92 10.92 -1.14
C PHE A 105 -12.92 9.98 -1.86
N SER A 106 -14.02 9.64 -1.20
CA SER A 106 -15.14 8.94 -1.82
C SER A 106 -16.14 9.85 -2.55
N THR A 107 -16.09 11.17 -2.33
CA THR A 107 -17.01 12.12 -3.00
C THR A 107 -16.63 12.34 -4.46
N ASP A 108 -17.57 12.88 -5.23
CA ASP A 108 -17.31 13.28 -6.62
C ASP A 108 -16.25 14.37 -6.72
N ALA A 109 -16.15 15.27 -5.71
CA ALA A 109 -15.12 16.29 -5.65
C ALA A 109 -13.74 15.67 -5.39
N GLY A 110 -13.62 14.79 -4.40
CA GLY A 110 -12.38 14.07 -4.09
C GLY A 110 -11.87 13.23 -5.27
N LYS A 111 -12.76 12.46 -5.91
CA LYS A 111 -12.42 11.65 -7.09
C LYS A 111 -12.01 12.51 -8.30
N GLN A 112 -12.74 13.60 -8.57
CA GLN A 112 -12.41 14.49 -9.69
C GLN A 112 -11.07 15.22 -9.46
N MET A 113 -10.79 15.61 -8.21
CA MET A 113 -9.53 16.25 -7.83
C MET A 113 -8.33 15.36 -8.16
N LEU A 114 -8.43 14.05 -7.93
CA LEU A 114 -7.34 13.11 -8.24
C LEU A 114 -7.24 12.78 -9.72
N LYS A 115 -8.40 12.62 -10.39
CA LYS A 115 -8.47 12.22 -11.79
C LYS A 115 -8.03 13.32 -12.75
N ASP A 116 -8.61 14.51 -12.60
CA ASP A 116 -8.32 15.67 -13.44
C ASP A 116 -8.77 16.97 -12.74
N PRO A 117 -7.85 17.64 -12.01
CA PRO A 117 -8.14 18.91 -11.35
C PRO A 117 -8.62 20.01 -12.31
N SER A 118 -8.30 19.94 -13.60
CA SER A 118 -8.68 20.98 -14.57
C SER A 118 -10.18 20.98 -14.90
N GLN A 119 -10.89 19.89 -14.57
CA GLN A 119 -12.33 19.71 -14.81
C GLN A 119 -13.18 19.93 -13.55
N LEU A 120 -12.60 20.47 -12.48
CA LEU A 120 -13.35 20.76 -11.26
C LEU A 120 -14.38 21.88 -11.48
N SER A 121 -15.64 21.58 -11.18
CA SER A 121 -16.70 22.58 -11.10
C SER A 121 -16.50 23.53 -9.91
N THR A 122 -17.21 24.65 -9.89
CA THR A 122 -17.21 25.58 -8.74
C THR A 122 -17.66 24.88 -7.45
N ALA A 123 -18.72 24.07 -7.51
CA ALA A 123 -19.23 23.35 -6.34
C ALA A 123 -18.20 22.35 -5.78
N GLN A 124 -17.51 21.60 -6.66
CA GLN A 124 -16.44 20.70 -6.23
C GLN A 124 -15.26 21.46 -5.63
N ASN A 125 -14.88 22.61 -6.20
CA ASN A 125 -13.83 23.46 -5.62
C ASN A 125 -14.22 23.98 -4.22
N ASP A 126 -15.49 24.35 -4.01
CA ASP A 126 -15.98 24.79 -2.71
C ASP A 126 -15.97 23.65 -1.67
N GLU A 127 -16.33 22.44 -2.08
CA GLU A 127 -16.27 21.24 -1.24
C GLU A 127 -14.81 20.89 -0.86
N ILE A 128 -13.90 20.87 -1.84
CA ILE A 128 -12.46 20.67 -1.61
C ILE A 128 -11.92 21.74 -0.66
N SER A 129 -12.25 23.01 -0.90
CA SER A 129 -11.81 24.12 -0.04
C SER A 129 -12.34 23.97 1.38
N THR A 130 -13.57 23.52 1.55
CA THR A 130 -14.18 23.27 2.85
C THR A 130 -13.47 22.15 3.59
N PHE A 131 -13.18 21.04 2.91
CA PHE A 131 -12.43 19.92 3.50
C PHE A 131 -11.04 20.36 3.98
N PHE A 132 -10.25 21.02 3.13
CA PHE A 132 -8.88 21.43 3.50
C PHE A 132 -8.83 22.58 4.52
N LYS A 133 -9.96 23.23 4.83
CA LYS A 133 -10.11 24.19 5.94
C LYS A 133 -10.57 23.55 7.26
N SER A 134 -10.99 22.29 7.24
CA SER A 134 -11.39 21.56 8.45
C SER A 134 -10.18 21.19 9.31
N ASP A 135 -10.43 20.78 10.55
CA ASP A 135 -9.39 20.34 11.48
C ASP A 135 -8.53 19.20 10.89
N ILE A 136 -9.16 18.23 10.21
CA ILE A 136 -8.43 17.13 9.55
C ILE A 136 -7.62 17.62 8.35
N GLY A 137 -8.19 18.54 7.55
CA GLY A 137 -7.50 19.15 6.41
C GLY A 137 -6.23 19.90 6.82
N ILE A 138 -6.32 20.66 7.92
CA ILE A 138 -5.18 21.35 8.52
C ILE A 138 -4.17 20.34 9.03
N LYS A 139 -4.61 19.31 9.77
CA LYS A 139 -3.73 18.27 10.30
C LYS A 139 -2.97 17.52 9.21
N ILE A 140 -3.59 17.23 8.07
CA ILE A 140 -2.93 16.62 6.91
C ILE A 140 -1.73 17.45 6.47
N GLU A 141 -1.90 18.77 6.32
CA GLU A 141 -0.81 19.66 5.92
C GLU A 141 0.26 19.79 7.02
N GLU A 142 -0.13 19.82 8.29
CA GLU A 142 0.81 19.85 9.42
C GLU A 142 1.66 18.58 9.50
N LYS A 143 1.06 17.41 9.28
CA LYS A 143 1.73 16.10 9.34
C LYS A 143 2.46 15.71 8.07
N LYS A 144 2.22 16.40 6.96
CA LYS A 144 2.86 16.13 5.67
C LYS A 144 4.39 15.97 5.72
N PRO A 145 5.18 16.80 6.45
CA PRO A 145 6.63 16.62 6.48
C PRO A 145 7.06 15.31 7.16
N GLU A 146 6.45 14.99 8.31
CA GLU A 146 6.75 13.77 9.08
C GLU A 146 6.26 12.52 8.33
N LEU A 147 5.03 12.56 7.82
CA LEU A 147 4.45 11.50 7.01
C LEU A 147 5.28 11.24 5.74
N SER A 148 5.73 12.29 5.05
CA SER A 148 6.55 12.14 3.83
C SER A 148 7.88 11.45 4.12
N LYS A 149 8.47 11.69 5.30
CA LYS A 149 9.68 11.00 5.73
C LYS A 149 9.43 9.52 5.95
N ASP A 150 8.38 9.18 6.69
CA ASP A 150 8.03 7.77 6.96
C ASP A 150 7.70 7.02 5.65
N ILE A 151 6.94 7.66 4.75
CA ILE A 151 6.63 7.12 3.42
C ILE A 151 7.92 6.90 2.64
N MET A 152 8.81 7.89 2.55
CA MET A 152 10.06 7.81 1.80
C MET A 152 10.92 6.63 2.26
N GLU A 153 11.11 6.45 3.57
CA GLU A 153 11.86 5.31 4.10
C GLU A 153 11.22 3.99 3.63
N ILE A 154 9.90 3.83 3.81
CA ILE A 154 9.18 2.63 3.36
C ILE A 154 9.31 2.41 1.84
N SER A 155 9.15 3.46 1.03
CA SER A 155 9.26 3.40 -0.44
C SER A 155 10.66 2.99 -0.90
N GLU A 156 11.71 3.51 -0.26
CA GLU A 156 13.10 3.18 -0.58
C GLU A 156 13.39 1.71 -0.28
N HIS A 157 12.90 1.21 0.86
CA HIS A 157 13.04 -0.20 1.21
C HIS A 157 12.33 -1.10 0.19
N TRP A 158 11.06 -0.85 -0.08
CA TRP A 158 10.27 -1.63 -1.03
C TRP A 158 10.84 -1.61 -2.45
N SER A 159 11.19 -0.43 -2.98
CA SER A 159 11.68 -0.29 -4.36
C SER A 159 13.02 -0.97 -4.57
N ARG A 160 13.94 -0.86 -3.60
CA ARG A 160 15.24 -1.53 -3.64
C ARG A 160 15.08 -3.05 -3.62
N ASP A 161 14.25 -3.58 -2.72
CA ASP A 161 14.08 -5.01 -2.55
C ASP A 161 13.35 -5.62 -3.75
N LEU A 162 12.34 -4.93 -4.29
CA LEU A 162 11.65 -5.30 -5.53
C LEU A 162 12.63 -5.33 -6.71
N PHE A 163 13.42 -4.28 -6.90
CA PHE A 163 14.40 -4.19 -8.00
C PHE A 163 15.43 -5.33 -7.91
N ALA A 164 15.98 -5.57 -6.72
CA ALA A 164 16.93 -6.65 -6.48
C ALA A 164 16.31 -8.02 -6.78
N ALA A 165 15.05 -8.25 -6.38
CA ALA A 165 14.35 -9.49 -6.66
C ALA A 165 14.15 -9.73 -8.17
N LYS A 166 13.75 -8.70 -8.94
CA LYS A 166 13.59 -8.82 -10.40
C LYS A 166 14.91 -9.03 -11.12
N MET A 167 15.95 -8.30 -10.73
CA MET A 167 17.31 -8.49 -11.25
C MET A 167 17.81 -9.92 -10.99
N LYS A 168 17.63 -10.41 -9.76
CA LYS A 168 18.00 -11.77 -9.39
C LYS A 168 17.30 -12.81 -10.27
N ASN A 169 15.99 -12.67 -10.50
CA ASN A 169 15.25 -13.58 -11.39
C ASN A 169 15.85 -13.62 -12.80
N LEU A 170 16.19 -12.47 -13.38
CA LEU A 170 16.81 -12.41 -14.72
C LEU A 170 18.16 -13.12 -14.76
N ILE A 171 18.98 -12.93 -13.72
CA ILE A 171 20.29 -13.59 -13.59
C ILE A 171 20.12 -15.11 -13.45
N GLU A 172 19.16 -15.57 -12.64
CA GLU A 172 18.85 -17.00 -12.46
C GLU A 172 18.32 -17.64 -13.74
N LEU A 173 17.65 -16.88 -14.60
CA LEU A 173 17.23 -17.30 -15.94
C LEU A 173 18.39 -17.31 -16.97
N GLY A 174 19.60 -16.90 -16.58
CA GLY A 174 20.80 -16.92 -17.40
C GLY A 174 21.07 -15.65 -18.20
N TYR A 175 20.31 -14.57 -17.96
CA TYR A 175 20.57 -13.28 -18.59
C TYR A 175 21.66 -12.50 -17.83
N SER A 176 22.50 -11.78 -18.57
CA SER A 176 23.56 -10.94 -18.02
C SER A 176 23.29 -9.46 -18.25
N THR A 177 23.75 -8.62 -17.33
CA THR A 177 23.76 -7.17 -17.53
C THR A 177 24.77 -6.77 -18.60
N GLY A 178 24.53 -5.68 -19.32
CA GLY A 178 25.50 -5.09 -20.25
C GLY A 178 26.63 -4.38 -19.52
N HIS A 179 27.65 -5.15 -19.09
CA HIS A 179 28.96 -4.66 -18.66
C HIS A 179 30.05 -5.47 -19.35
#